data_AF-A0A3M1V994-F1
#
_entry.id   AF-A0A3M1V994-F1
#
_cell.length_a   1.000
_cell.length_b   1.000
_cell.length_c   1.000
_cell.angle_alpha   90.00
_cell.angle_beta   90.00
_cell.angle_gamma   90.00
#
_symmetry.space_group_name_H-M   'P 1'
#
loop_
_entity.id
_entity.type
_entity.pdbx_description
1 polymer ?
#
loop_
_entity_poly.entity_id
_entity_poly.type
_entity_poly.pdbx_seq_one_letter_code
_entity_poly.pdbx_strand_id
1 'polypeptide(L)'
;MPSPLIEQMIETHGYPVIEEDTLDSFLSSHEECVLFFTENPERFPESNDVAMILPELVKEYGHRFSAAVVGQKSQRQLQSRYGFTEWPSLVFLRDGQYLGTISRVQNWTDYLVQINAILQSQPQDAPGFGIPVVSA
;
A
#
# COMPACT_ATOMS: atom_id res chain seq x y z
N MET A 1 12.10 0.03 13.99
CA MET A 1 11.39 -1.25 14.14
C MET A 1 9.92 -0.98 13.87
N PRO A 2 9.17 -1.89 13.22
CA PRO A 2 7.73 -1.72 13.09
C PRO A 2 7.08 -1.67 14.49
N SER A 3 5.92 -1.03 14.58
CA SER A 3 5.14 -1.00 15.82
C SER A 3 4.63 -2.41 16.12
N PRO A 4 4.51 -2.80 17.41
CA PRO A 4 3.91 -4.08 17.80
C PRO A 4 2.52 -4.30 17.17
N LEU A 5 1.76 -3.23 16.91
CA LEU A 5 0.43 -3.33 16.29
C LEU A 5 0.52 -3.70 14.80
N ILE A 6 1.51 -3.16 14.10
CA ILE A 6 1.77 -3.48 12.70
C ILE A 6 2.28 -4.92 12.58
N GLU A 7 3.17 -5.34 13.49
CA GLU A 7 3.62 -6.74 13.58
C GLU A 7 2.44 -7.69 13.83
N GLN A 8 1.57 -7.36 14.78
CA GLN A 8 0.38 -8.15 15.06
C GLN A 8 -0.59 -8.21 13.86
N MET A 9 -0.80 -7.09 13.15
CA MET A 9 -1.61 -7.06 11.93
C MET A 9 -1.03 -8.01 10.87
N ILE A 10 0.29 -7.93 10.64
CA ILE A 10 1.02 -8.80 9.70
C ILE A 10 0.81 -10.27 10.06
N GLU A 11 1.01 -10.64 11.32
CA GLU A 11 0.89 -12.03 11.78
C GLU A 11 -0.56 -12.54 11.71
N THR A 12 -1.53 -11.70 12.12
CA THR A 12 -2.95 -12.09 12.20
C THR A 12 -3.59 -12.25 10.83
N HIS A 13 -3.24 -11.35 9.89
CA HIS A 13 -3.83 -11.32 8.56
C HIS A 13 -2.94 -11.96 7.48
N GLY A 14 -1.73 -12.38 7.84
CA GLY A 14 -0.78 -13.04 6.94
C GLY A 14 -0.24 -12.12 5.85
N TYR A 15 -0.13 -10.81 6.11
CA TYR A 15 0.35 -9.86 5.10
C TYR A 15 1.85 -9.98 4.89
N PRO A 16 2.33 -10.19 3.65
CA PRO A 16 3.76 -10.26 3.39
C PRO A 16 4.40 -8.88 3.63
N VAL A 17 5.61 -8.91 4.18
CA VAL A 17 6.49 -7.74 4.21
C VAL A 17 7.32 -7.76 2.94
N ILE A 18 7.14 -6.76 2.08
CA ILE A 18 7.82 -6.67 0.79
C ILE A 18 8.93 -5.64 0.83
N GLU A 19 10.02 -5.96 0.17
CA GLU A 19 11.14 -5.06 -0.09
C GLU A 19 11.25 -4.84 -1.61
N GLU A 20 12.13 -3.96 -2.07
CA GLU A 20 12.27 -3.65 -3.51
C GLU A 20 12.50 -4.90 -4.38
N ASP A 21 13.31 -5.84 -3.89
CA ASP A 21 13.67 -7.08 -4.59
C ASP A 21 12.53 -8.11 -4.67
N THR A 22 11.59 -8.05 -3.73
CA THR A 22 10.43 -8.96 -3.67
C THR A 22 9.14 -8.35 -4.21
N LEU A 23 9.13 -7.02 -4.44
CA LEU A 23 7.99 -6.27 -4.96
C LEU A 23 7.48 -6.86 -6.28
N ASP A 24 8.33 -7.04 -7.28
CA ASP A 24 7.89 -7.46 -8.61
C ASP A 24 7.27 -8.87 -8.60
N SER A 25 7.76 -9.77 -7.74
CA SER A 25 7.17 -11.10 -7.55
C SER A 25 5.80 -11.04 -6.86
N PHE A 26 5.62 -10.13 -5.90
CA PHE A 26 4.32 -9.91 -5.26
C PHE A 26 3.30 -9.30 -6.24
N LEU A 27 3.72 -8.30 -7.03
CA LEU A 27 2.88 -7.68 -8.06
C LEU A 27 2.49 -8.68 -9.16
N SER A 28 3.39 -9.58 -9.56
CA SER A 28 3.10 -10.58 -10.59
C SER A 28 2.17 -11.71 -10.12
N SER A 29 2.00 -11.87 -8.80
CA SER A 29 1.13 -12.91 -8.23
C SER A 29 -0.29 -12.41 -7.90
N HIS A 30 -0.55 -11.11 -8.04
CA HIS A 30 -1.82 -10.49 -7.68
C HIS A 30 -2.28 -9.51 -8.74
N GLU A 31 -3.51 -9.69 -9.23
CA GLU A 31 -4.12 -8.76 -10.19
C GLU A 31 -4.29 -7.37 -9.57
N GLU A 32 -4.89 -7.26 -8.39
CA GLU A 32 -5.04 -6.01 -7.65
C GLU A 32 -4.39 -6.12 -6.27
N CYS A 33 -3.59 -5.11 -5.90
CA CYS A 33 -2.94 -5.10 -4.61
C CYS A 33 -2.81 -3.69 -4.03
N VAL A 34 -2.62 -3.64 -2.71
CA VAL A 34 -2.38 -2.43 -1.95
C VAL A 34 -1.09 -2.58 -1.16
N LEU A 35 -0.20 -1.60 -1.31
CA LEU A 35 1.05 -1.50 -0.58
C LEU A 35 0.88 -0.51 0.56
N PHE A 36 1.15 -0.96 1.78
CA PHE A 36 1.03 -0.15 2.97
C PHE A 36 2.39 0.39 3.42
N PHE A 37 2.49 1.71 3.39
CA PHE A 37 3.65 2.51 3.75
C PHE A 37 3.44 3.13 5.13
N THR A 38 4.20 2.67 6.12
CA THR A 38 3.99 2.95 7.54
C THR A 38 4.93 4.02 8.10
N GLU A 39 6.06 4.30 7.43
CA GLU A 39 7.17 5.09 8.00
C GLU A 39 7.59 4.56 9.39
N ASN A 40 8.05 5.42 10.30
CA ASN A 40 8.26 5.08 11.70
C ASN A 40 6.97 5.39 12.50
N PRO A 41 6.28 4.39 13.07
CA PRO A 41 5.08 4.60 13.88
C PRO A 41 5.28 5.46 15.13
N GLU A 42 6.50 5.57 15.67
CA GLU A 42 6.81 6.49 16.76
C GLU A 42 6.74 7.96 16.32
N ARG A 43 7.02 8.21 15.03
CA ARG A 43 6.92 9.55 14.42
C ARG A 43 5.53 9.80 13.82
N PHE A 44 4.89 8.74 13.34
CA PHE A 44 3.58 8.76 12.69
C PHE A 44 2.64 7.76 13.40
N PRO A 45 2.05 8.15 14.55
CA PRO A 45 1.15 7.26 15.30
C PRO A 45 -0.07 6.84 14.46
N GLU A 46 -0.48 7.67 13.51
CA GLU A 46 -1.51 7.42 12.49
C GLU A 46 -1.30 6.10 11.72
N SER A 47 -0.06 5.64 11.57
CA SER A 47 0.23 4.36 10.93
C SER A 47 -0.36 3.17 11.69
N ASN A 48 -0.52 3.27 13.02
CA ASN A 48 -1.21 2.23 13.79
C ASN A 48 -2.71 2.22 13.49
N ASP A 49 -3.32 3.39 13.30
CA ASP A 49 -4.74 3.49 12.98
C ASP A 49 -5.02 2.87 11.60
N VAL A 50 -4.20 3.20 10.58
CA VAL A 50 -4.32 2.58 9.25
C VAL A 50 -4.06 1.08 9.31
N ALA A 51 -3.15 0.60 10.17
CA ALA A 51 -2.93 -0.84 10.36
C ALA A 51 -4.16 -1.57 10.94
N MET A 52 -5.00 -0.89 11.73
CA MET A 52 -6.28 -1.46 12.17
C MET A 52 -7.36 -1.39 11.08
N ILE A 53 -7.32 -0.36 10.23
CA ILE A 53 -8.34 -0.11 9.20
C ILE A 53 -8.11 -0.98 7.95
N LEU A 54 -6.85 -1.18 7.54
CA LEU A 54 -6.50 -1.88 6.30
C LEU A 54 -7.10 -3.29 6.21
N PRO A 55 -7.06 -4.14 7.25
CA PRO A 55 -7.69 -5.46 7.18
C PRO A 55 -9.21 -5.41 7.02
N GLU A 56 -9.87 -4.46 7.67
CA GLU A 56 -11.31 -4.27 7.51
C GLU A 56 -11.65 -3.77 6.11
N LEU A 57 -10.81 -2.92 5.50
CA LEU A 57 -10.97 -2.54 4.10
C LEU A 57 -10.83 -3.75 3.17
N VAL A 58 -9.77 -4.55 3.32
CA VAL A 58 -9.58 -5.78 2.50
C VAL A 58 -10.82 -6.69 2.60
N LYS A 59 -11.37 -6.83 3.80
CA LYS A 59 -12.58 -7.63 4.06
C LYS A 59 -13.85 -7.03 3.47
N GLU A 60 -14.06 -5.71 3.58
CA GLU A 60 -15.20 -4.99 3.00
C GLU A 60 -15.27 -5.17 1.48
N TYR A 61 -14.11 -5.20 0.82
CA TYR A 61 -13.98 -5.46 -0.60
C TYR A 61 -13.95 -6.96 -0.96
N GLY A 62 -14.26 -7.85 -0.02
CA GLY A 62 -14.34 -9.29 -0.27
C GLY A 62 -13.01 -9.91 -0.71
N HIS A 63 -11.88 -9.41 -0.21
CA HIS A 63 -10.53 -9.82 -0.60
C HIS A 63 -10.22 -9.62 -2.10
N ARG A 64 -10.88 -8.65 -2.73
CA ARG A 64 -10.65 -8.29 -4.14
C ARG A 64 -9.20 -7.87 -4.41
N PHE A 65 -8.56 -7.18 -3.46
CA PHE A 65 -7.14 -6.82 -3.55
C PHE A 65 -6.34 -7.42 -2.39
N SER A 66 -5.09 -7.78 -2.67
CA SER A 66 -4.15 -8.28 -1.66
C SER A 66 -3.37 -7.15 -1.00
N ALA A 67 -3.25 -7.17 0.32
CA ALA A 67 -2.45 -6.21 1.07
C ALA A 67 -1.05 -6.73 1.36
N ALA A 68 -0.06 -5.84 1.25
CA ALA A 68 1.32 -6.07 1.66
C ALA A 68 1.84 -4.87 2.44
N VAL A 69 2.75 -5.10 3.38
CA VAL A 69 3.42 -4.03 4.14
C VAL A 69 4.79 -3.79 3.54
N VAL A 70 5.15 -2.53 3.29
CA VAL A 70 6.47 -2.20 2.75
C VAL A 70 7.50 -2.20 3.86
N GLY A 71 8.56 -2.98 3.66
CA GLY A 71 9.69 -3.09 4.56
C GLY A 71 10.43 -1.76 4.71
N GLN A 72 10.90 -1.50 5.93
CA GLN A 72 11.47 -0.21 6.33
C GLN A 72 12.64 0.24 5.45
N LYS A 73 13.41 -0.71 4.90
CA LYS A 73 14.56 -0.41 4.03
C LYS A 73 14.12 0.15 2.67
N SER A 74 13.02 -0.36 2.14
CA SER A 74 12.51 0.01 0.81
C SER A 74 11.50 1.15 0.82
N GLN A 75 10.95 1.53 1.98
CA GLN A 75 9.93 2.59 2.08
C GLN A 75 10.33 3.91 1.40
N ARG A 76 11.57 4.39 1.58
CA ARG A 76 12.01 5.69 1.00
C ARG A 76 12.18 5.64 -0.51
N GLN A 77 12.71 4.54 -1.02
CA GLN A 77 12.93 4.35 -2.44
C GLN A 77 11.60 4.16 -3.17
N LEU A 78 10.73 3.31 -2.63
CA LEU A 78 9.40 3.08 -3.16
C LEU A 78 8.49 4.31 -3.00
N GLN A 79 8.67 5.11 -1.94
CA GLN A 79 8.05 6.44 -1.83
C GLN A 79 8.40 7.30 -3.05
N SER A 80 9.68 7.39 -3.40
CA SER A 80 10.13 8.16 -4.58
C SER A 80 9.60 7.60 -5.90
N ARG A 81 9.43 6.27 -6.00
CA ARG A 81 8.86 5.59 -7.16
C ARG A 81 7.37 5.92 -7.34
N TYR A 82 6.60 5.94 -6.25
CA TYR A 82 5.16 6.21 -6.29
C TYR A 82 4.78 7.68 -6.08
N GLY A 83 5.74 8.55 -5.73
CA GLY A 83 5.61 9.99 -5.77
C GLY A 83 4.75 10.62 -4.67
N PHE A 84 4.49 9.91 -3.55
CA PHE A 84 3.74 10.47 -2.42
C PHE A 84 4.66 11.15 -1.38
N THR A 85 4.16 12.19 -0.72
CA THR A 85 4.93 12.97 0.27
C THR A 85 4.44 12.78 1.71
N GLU A 86 3.25 12.21 1.88
CA GLU A 86 2.55 12.09 3.15
C GLU A 86 2.57 10.65 3.69
N TRP A 87 2.57 10.51 5.01
CA TRP A 87 2.60 9.23 5.71
C TRP A 87 1.48 9.17 6.74
N PRO A 88 0.93 7.99 7.04
CA PRO A 88 1.05 6.74 6.26
C PRO A 88 0.46 6.86 4.85
N SER A 89 0.75 5.90 3.97
CA SER A 89 0.16 5.86 2.61
C SER A 89 -0.22 4.45 2.16
N LEU A 90 -1.31 4.33 1.43
CA LEU A 90 -1.79 3.13 0.75
C LEU A 90 -1.68 3.34 -0.76
N VAL A 91 -0.80 2.60 -1.42
CA VAL A 91 -0.63 2.65 -2.89
C VAL A 91 -1.35 1.46 -3.50
N PHE A 92 -2.28 1.73 -4.41
CA PHE A 92 -3.03 0.70 -5.13
C PHE A 92 -2.42 0.47 -6.50
N LEU A 93 -2.28 -0.81 -6.87
CA LEU A 93 -1.80 -1.23 -8.17
C LEU A 93 -2.73 -2.28 -8.78
N ARG A 94 -2.76 -2.31 -10.11
CA ARG A 94 -3.36 -3.39 -10.91
C ARG A 94 -2.37 -3.88 -11.95
N ASP A 95 -2.16 -5.19 -12.04
CA ASP A 95 -1.19 -5.81 -12.95
C ASP A 95 0.21 -5.19 -12.87
N GLY A 96 0.63 -4.84 -11.63
CA GLY A 96 1.88 -4.14 -11.35
C GLY A 96 1.94 -2.67 -11.78
N GLN A 97 0.87 -2.12 -12.35
CA GLN A 97 0.74 -0.73 -12.77
C GLN A 97 0.01 0.10 -11.70
N TYR A 98 0.36 1.38 -11.59
CA TYR A 98 -0.17 2.27 -10.56
C TYR A 98 -1.63 2.67 -10.84
N LEU A 99 -2.49 2.59 -9.82
CA LEU A 99 -3.87 3.09 -9.89
C LEU A 99 -4.06 4.39 -9.10
N GLY A 100 -3.49 4.48 -7.91
CA GLY A 100 -3.70 5.62 -7.03
C GLY A 100 -3.06 5.48 -5.66
N THR A 101 -3.12 6.55 -4.87
CA THR A 101 -2.61 6.58 -3.50
C THR A 101 -3.61 7.27 -2.59
N ILE A 102 -3.80 6.71 -1.39
CA ILE A 102 -4.51 7.35 -0.30
C ILE A 102 -3.50 7.57 0.82
N SER A 103 -3.30 8.83 1.20
CA SER A 103 -2.37 9.20 2.27
C SER A 103 -3.10 9.67 3.51
N ARG A 104 -2.42 9.58 4.65
CA ARG A 104 -2.94 9.85 6.01
C ARG A 104 -4.10 8.94 6.40
N VAL A 105 -4.47 9.00 7.68
CA VAL A 105 -5.72 8.40 8.14
C VAL A 105 -6.89 9.19 7.57
N GLN A 106 -7.87 8.47 7.04
CA GLN A 106 -9.12 9.03 6.52
C GLN A 106 -10.31 8.48 7.32
N ASN A 107 -11.48 9.12 7.20
CA ASN A 107 -12.70 8.52 7.72
C ASN A 107 -13.09 7.30 6.87
N TRP A 108 -13.85 6.37 7.48
CA TRP A 108 -14.28 5.15 6.81
C TRP A 108 -14.97 5.41 5.45
N THR A 109 -15.94 6.32 5.42
CA THR A 109 -16.66 6.66 4.17
C THR A 109 -15.73 7.24 3.11
N ASP A 110 -14.74 8.05 3.52
CA ASP A 110 -13.78 8.66 2.60
C ASP A 110 -12.85 7.60 2.00
N TYR A 111 -12.45 6.58 2.77
CA TYR A 111 -11.74 5.42 2.23
C TYR A 111 -12.57 4.71 1.17
N LEU A 112 -13.84 4.38 1.46
CA LEU A 112 -14.68 3.65 0.50
C LEU A 112 -14.87 4.43 -0.81
N VAL A 113 -15.11 5.75 -0.71
CA VAL A 113 -15.26 6.60 -1.90
C VAL A 113 -13.97 6.62 -2.73
N GLN A 114 -12.82 6.83 -2.09
CA GLN A 114 -11.54 6.91 -2.78
C GLN A 114 -11.11 5.57 -3.37
N ILE A 115 -11.23 4.48 -2.62
CA ILE A 115 -10.88 3.14 -3.09
C ILE A 115 -11.79 2.73 -4.26
N ASN A 116 -13.10 3.03 -4.20
CA ASN A 116 -14.00 2.77 -5.33
C ASN A 116 -13.57 3.54 -6.59
N ALA A 117 -13.20 4.81 -6.45
CA ALA A 117 -12.73 5.61 -7.57
C ALA A 117 -11.43 5.06 -8.16
N ILE A 118 -10.48 4.66 -7.31
CA ILE A 118 -9.19 4.06 -7.70
C ILE A 118 -9.40 2.71 -8.38
N LEU A 119 -10.26 1.84 -7.84
CA LEU A 119 -10.52 0.52 -8.43
C LEU A 119 -11.35 0.60 -9.73
N GLN A 120 -12.02 1.73 -10.01
CA GLN A 120 -12.71 1.96 -11.27
C GLN A 120 -11.84 2.67 -12.31
N SER A 121 -10.68 3.22 -11.92
CA SER A 121 -9.78 3.88 -12.84
C SER A 121 -8.98 2.88 -13.68
N GLN A 122 -8.42 3.38 -14.78
CA GLN A 122 -7.41 2.65 -15.54
C GLN A 122 -6.03 2.87 -14.91
N PRO A 123 -5.10 1.93 -15.07
CA PRO A 123 -3.72 2.14 -14.68
C PRO A 123 -3.12 3.35 -15.37
N GLN A 124 -2.29 4.09 -14.63
CA GLN A 124 -1.65 5.31 -15.07
C GLN A 124 -0.21 5.37 -14.59
N ASP A 125 0.57 6.31 -15.14
CA ASP A 125 1.95 6.51 -14.70
C ASP A 125 1.98 7.00 -13.24
N ALA A 126 2.85 6.40 -12.44
CA ALA A 126 3.07 6.86 -11.08
C ALA A 126 3.67 8.29 -11.11
N PRO A 127 3.22 9.21 -10.22
CA PRO A 127 3.69 10.60 -10.22
C PRO A 127 5.15 10.76 -9.75
N GLY A 128 5.76 9.68 -9.24
CA GLY A 128 7.15 9.66 -8.83
C GLY A 128 8.12 9.62 -10.00
N PHE A 129 9.42 9.68 -9.70
CA PHE A 129 10.46 9.46 -10.71
C PHE A 129 10.48 7.97 -11.06
N GLY A 130 9.63 7.58 -12.00
CA GLY A 130 9.55 6.22 -12.51
C GLY A 130 10.88 5.83 -13.16
N ILE A 131 11.55 4.82 -12.61
CA ILE A 131 12.39 3.98 -13.45
C ILE A 131 11.40 3.26 -14.39
N PRO A 132 11.54 3.37 -15.72
CA PRO A 132 10.62 2.73 -16.63
C PRO A 132 10.67 1.22 -16.40
N VAL A 133 9.53 0.63 -16.05
CA VAL A 133 9.37 -0.83 -16.07
C VAL A 133 9.38 -1.22 -17.54
N VAL A 134 10.53 -1.70 -18.02
CA VAL A 134 10.66 -2.23 -19.38
C VAL A 134 9.88 -3.54 -19.41
N SER A 135 8.70 -3.53 -20.01
CA SER A 135 8.05 -4.75 -20.48
C SER A 135 8.96 -5.39 -21.53
N ALA A 136 9.50 -6.57 -21.20
CA ALA A 136 10.26 -7.41 -22.13
C ALA A 136 9.33 -8.39 -22.87
#